data_AF-A0A328SME4-F1
#
_entry.id   AF-A0A328SME4-F1
#
_cell.length_a   1.000
_cell.length_b   1.000
_cell.length_c   1.000
_cell.angle_alpha   90.00
_cell.angle_beta   90.00
_cell.angle_gamma   90.00
#
_symmetry.space_group_name_H-M   'P 1'
#
loop_
_entity.id
_entity.type
_entity.pdbx_description
1 polymer ?
#
loop_
_entity_poly.entity_id
_entity_poly.type
_entity_poly.pdbx_seq_one_letter_code
_entity_poly.pdbx_strand_id
1 'polypeptide(L)' 'MSKVVHTSGKRKTAIARGTVKEGTGRVRVNRKPVELYSPELARLKIQEPLELA' A
#
# COMPACT_ATOMS: atom_id res chain seq x y z
N MET A 1 0.06 11.46 -20.83
CA MET A 1 0.82 10.25 -20.43
C MET A 1 0.87 10.26 -18.90
N SER A 2 0.00 9.51 -18.23
CA SER A 2 -0.07 9.54 -16.75
C SER A 2 1.24 9.02 -16.17
N LYS A 3 1.90 9.79 -15.30
CA LYS A 3 3.07 9.31 -14.56
C LYS A 3 2.65 8.14 -13.68
N VAL A 4 3.03 6.93 -14.08
CA VAL A 4 2.83 5.72 -13.29
C VAL A 4 4.17 5.40 -12.65
N VAL A 5 4.22 5.40 -11.32
CA VAL A 5 5.41 5.00 -10.58
C VAL A 5 5.20 3.58 -10.08
N HIS A 6 6.10 2.69 -10.45
CA HIS A 6 6.16 1.33 -9.94
C HIS A 6 7.19 1.28 -8.82
N THR A 7 6.77 0.80 -7.66
CA THR A 7 7.66 0.62 -6.51
C THR A 7 7.51 -0.80 -6.01
N SER A 8 8.63 -1.38 -5.58
CA SER A 8 8.63 -2.69 -4.93
C SER A 8 9.20 -2.57 -3.53
N GLY A 9 8.55 -3.22 -2.57
CA GLY A 9 9.04 -3.41 -1.22
C GLY A 9 9.35 -4.88 -1.00
N LYS A 10 10.49 -5.18 -0.36
CA LYS A 10 10.91 -6.54 -0.06
C LYS A 10 11.28 -6.66 1.41
N ARG A 11 10.78 -7.69 2.09
CA ARG A 11 11.20 -8.06 3.45
C ARG A 11 11.26 -9.59 3.57
N LYS A 12 12.44 -10.13 3.86
CA LYS A 12 12.71 -11.58 3.84
C LYS A 12 12.25 -12.20 2.50
N THR A 13 11.28 -13.11 2.55
CA THR A 13 10.66 -13.76 1.39
C THR A 13 9.44 -13.00 0.85
N ALA A 14 8.92 -12.01 1.59
CA ALA A 14 7.75 -11.24 1.19
C ALA A 14 8.14 -10.14 0.18
N ILE A 15 7.42 -10.10 -0.94
CA ILE A 15 7.57 -9.10 -2.01
C ILE A 15 6.22 -8.41 -2.20
N ALA A 16 6.19 -7.08 -2.05
CA ALA A 16 5.04 -6.23 -2.33
C ALA A 16 5.34 -5.36 -3.56
N ARG A 17 4.44 -5.37 -4.55
CA ARG A 17 4.53 -4.51 -5.74
C ARG A 17 3.41 -3.48 -5.67
N GLY A 18 3.77 -2.21 -5.53
CA GLY A 18 2.88 -1.07 -5.53
C GLY A 18 2.93 -0.36 -6.88
N THR A 19 1.77 -0.03 -7.43
CA THR A 19 1.67 0.84 -8.60
C THR A 19 0.94 2.10 -8.16
N VAL A 20 1.63 3.23 -8.19
CA VAL A 20 1.09 4.54 -7.83
C VAL A 20 0.74 5.26 -9.13
N LYS A 21 -0.50 5.76 -9.18
CA LYS A 21 -1.02 6.56 -10.29
C LYS A 21 -1.70 7.79 -9.69
N GLU A 22 -1.64 8.92 -10.39
CA GLU A 22 -2.42 10.10 -10.06
C GLU A 22 -3.91 9.74 -10.04
N GLY A 23 -4.59 10.00 -8.92
CA GLY A 23 -5.98 9.59 -8.71
C GLY A 23 -6.52 10.02 -7.34
N THR A 24 -7.74 9.57 -7.03
CA THR A 24 -8.54 9.97 -5.84
C THR A 24 -8.02 9.46 -4.49
N GLY A 25 -6.72 9.16 -4.34
CA GLY A 25 -6.13 8.76 -3.05
C GLY A 25 -6.57 7.40 -2.50
N ARG A 26 -7.15 6.51 -3.32
CA ARG A 26 -7.64 5.20 -2.85
C ARG A 26 -6.51 4.17 -2.78
N VAL A 27 -6.18 3.72 -1.58
CA VAL A 27 -5.15 2.69 -1.35
C VAL A 27 -5.80 1.32 -1.18
N ARG A 28 -5.31 0.32 -1.92
CA ARG A 28 -5.79 -1.07 -1.85
C ARG A 28 -4.61 -2.02 -1.83
N VAL A 29 -4.70 -3.07 -1.02
CA VAL A 29 -3.73 -4.17 -0.95
C VAL A 29 -4.44 -5.45 -1.34
N ASN A 30 -3.95 -6.16 -2.37
CA ASN A 30 -4.57 -7.40 -2.87
C ASN A 30 -6.10 -7.30 -3.08
N ARG A 31 -6.54 -6.19 -3.70
CA ARG A 31 -7.97 -5.84 -3.95
C ARG A 31 -8.82 -5.54 -2.71
N LYS A 32 -8.27 -5.65 -1.51
CA LYS A 32 -8.93 -5.25 -0.25
C LYS A 32 -8.55 -3.82 0.14
N PRO A 33 -9.49 -3.02 0.68
CA PRO A 33 -9.17 -1.75 1.32
C PRO A 33 -8.20 -1.95 2.49
N VAL A 34 -7.34 -0.97 2.74
CA VAL A 34 -6.36 -1.01 3.85
C VAL A 34 -7.07 -1.12 5.21
N GLU A 35 -8.24 -0.50 5.37
CA GLU A 35 -9.01 -0.55 6.63
C GLU A 35 -9.42 -1.98 7.04
N LEU A 36 -9.63 -2.85 6.06
CA LEU A 36 -10.12 -4.23 6.23
C LEU A 36 -8.99 -5.27 6.21
N TYR A 37 -7.72 -4.83 6.33
CA TYR A 37 -6.60 -5.75 6.35
C TYR A 37 -6.45 -6.40 7.74
N SER A 38 -6.54 -7.72 7.78
CA SER A 38 -6.30 -8.55 8.96
C SER A 38 -4.88 -9.13 8.89
N PRO A 39 -4.08 -9.16 9.99
CA PRO A 39 -4.37 -8.81 11.38
C PRO A 39 -4.26 -7.30 11.70
N GLU A 40 -4.91 -6.84 12.77
CA GLU A 40 -4.95 -5.42 13.17
C GLU A 40 -3.56 -4.79 13.36
N LEU A 41 -2.59 -5.54 13.88
CA LEU A 41 -1.22 -5.04 14.07
C LEU A 41 -0.50 -4.79 12.73
N ALA A 42 -0.84 -5.54 11.68
CA ALA A 42 -0.35 -5.27 10.34
C ALA A 42 -1.07 -4.06 9.72
N ARG A 43 -2.36 -3.87 10.02
CA ARG A 43 -3.11 -2.67 9.61
C ARG A 43 -2.47 -1.40 10.14
N LEU A 44 -2.16 -1.34 11.44
CA LEU A 44 -1.52 -0.18 12.07
C LEU A 44 -0.18 0.16 11.39
N LYS A 45 0.66 -0.84 11.12
CA LYS A 45 1.94 -0.64 10.42
C LYS A 45 1.80 -0.14 8.97
N ILE A 46 0.70 -0.46 8.31
CA ILE A 46 0.42 0.03 6.94
C ILE A 46 -0.16 1.45 6.99
N GLN A 47 -0.87 1.81 8.07
CA GLN A 47 -1.41 3.15 8.28
C GLN A 47 -0.35 4.18 8.69
N GLU A 48 0.64 3.81 9.50
CA GLU A 48 1.75 4.71 9.88
C GLU A 48 2.33 5.54 8.71
N PRO A 49 2.76 4.94 7.58
CA PRO A 49 3.28 5.70 6.45
C PRO A 49 2.22 6.48 5.66
N LEU A 50 0.93 6.19 5.84
CA LEU A 50 -0.16 6.97 5.23
C LEU A 50 -0.52 8.20 6.07
N GLU A 51 -0.35 8.15 7.40
CA GLU A 51 -0.60 9.28 8.30
C GLU A 51 0.58 10.24 8.41
N LEU A 52 1.82 9.74 8.29
CA LEU A 52 3.04 10.54 8.38
C LEU A 52 3.41 11.26 7.07
N ALA A 53 2.82 10.86 5.94
CA ALA A 53 3.12 11.40 4.61
C ALA A 53 2.43 12.75 4.35
#